data_AF-A0ABD6BRK5-F1
#
_entry.id   AF-A0ABD6BRK5-F1
#
_cell.length_a   1.000
_cell.length_b   1.000
_cell.length_c   1.000
_cell.angle_alpha   90.00
_cell.angle_beta   90.00
_cell.angle_gamma   90.00
#
_symmetry.space_group_name_H-M   'P 1'
#
loop_
_entity.id
_entity.type
_entity.pdbx_description
1 polymer ?
#
loop_
_entity_poly.entity_id
_entity_poly.type
_entity_poly.pdbx_seq_one_letter_code
_entity_poly.pdbx_strand_id
1 'polypeptide(L)' 'MTLAETVLLVGVALALFGVVSVVADAVFADADRSFVAYLAFLLVGLAVVGYLLLRHA' A
#
# COMPACT_ATOMS: atom_id res chain seq x y z
N MET A 1 22.52 2.31 -0.74
CA MET A 1 21.25 2.04 -0.04
C MET A 1 21.51 1.92 1.43
N THR A 2 20.90 2.78 2.24
CA THR A 2 20.95 2.68 3.70
C THR A 2 19.89 1.69 4.21
N LEU A 3 20.04 1.20 5.46
CA LEU A 3 19.06 0.29 6.06
C LEU A 3 17.66 0.93 6.15
N ALA A 4 17.60 2.24 6.42
CA ALA A 4 16.34 3.00 6.48
C ALA A 4 15.64 3.06 5.10
N GLU A 5 16.38 3.30 4.02
CA GLU A 5 15.84 3.24 2.66
C GLU A 5 15.28 1.86 2.31
N THR A 6 16.00 0.79 2.68
CA THR A 6 15.52 -0.58 2.43
C THR A 6 14.20 -0.85 3.15
N VAL A 7 14.09 -0.44 4.42
CA VAL A 7 12.86 -0.61 5.20
C VAL A 7 11.70 0.19 4.59
N LEU A 8 11.95 1.42 4.15
CA LEU A 8 10.93 2.24 3.47
C LEU A 8 10.47 1.59 2.17
N LEU A 9 11.40 1.07 1.34
CA LEU A 9 11.06 0.38 0.10
C LEU A 9 10.23 -0.88 0.34
N VAL A 10 10.59 -1.67 1.35
CA VAL A 10 9.80 -2.84 1.75
C VAL A 10 8.41 -2.41 2.21
N GLY A 11 8.30 -1.35 3.01
CA GLY A 11 7.01 -0.80 3.43
C GLY A 11 6.13 -0.36 2.25
N VAL A 12 6.70 0.31 1.25
CA VAL A 12 6.00 0.69 0.01
C VAL A 12 5.54 -0.55 -0.76
N ALA A 13 6.41 -1.54 -0.92
CA ALA A 13 6.08 -2.77 -1.63
C ALA A 13 4.95 -3.55 -0.93
N LEU A 14 4.99 -3.65 0.40
CA LEU A 14 3.94 -4.30 1.20
C LEU A 14 2.62 -3.54 1.14
N ALA A 15 2.65 -2.21 1.18
CA ALA A 15 1.44 -1.40 1.05
C ALA A 15 0.76 -1.61 -0.32
N LEU A 16 1.55 -1.59 -1.41
CA LEU A 16 1.03 -1.87 -2.76
C LEU A 16 0.50 -3.30 -2.89
N PHE A 17 1.20 -4.28 -2.31
CA PHE A 17 0.71 -5.65 -2.27
C PHE A 17 -0.62 -5.76 -1.53
N GLY A 18 -0.75 -5.07 -0.38
CA GLY A 18 -2.00 -4.98 0.37
C GLY A 18 -3.15 -4.40 -0.47
N VAL A 19 -2.91 -3.36 -1.27
CA VAL A 19 -3.92 -2.82 -2.20
C VAL A 19 -4.43 -3.90 -3.15
N VAL A 20 -3.51 -4.64 -3.79
CA VAL A 20 -3.86 -5.70 -4.73
C VAL A 20 -4.65 -6.81 -4.03
N SER A 21 -4.24 -7.23 -2.83
CA SER A 21 -4.93 -8.25 -2.06
C SER A 21 -6.36 -7.84 -1.68
N VAL A 22 -6.55 -6.61 -1.20
CA VAL A 22 -7.88 -6.12 -0.79
C VAL A 22 -8.80 -5.94 -2.00
N VAL A 23 -8.27 -5.44 -3.13
CA VAL A 23 -9.04 -5.33 -4.38
C VAL A 23 -9.41 -6.70 -4.92
N ALA A 24 -8.50 -7.69 -4.86
CA ALA A 24 -8.81 -9.06 -5.24
C ALA A 24 -9.93 -9.64 -4.36
N ASP A 25 -9.88 -9.39 -3.05
CA ASP A 25 -10.92 -9.84 -2.12
C ASP A 25 -12.30 -9.25 -2.45
N ALA A 26 -12.37 -7.96 -2.82
CA ALA A 26 -13.61 -7.35 -3.33
C ALA A 26 -14.14 -7.99 -4.62
N VAL A 27 -13.26 -8.56 -5.46
CA VAL A 27 -13.67 -9.20 -6.71
C VAL A 27 -14.14 -10.64 -6.48
N PHE A 28 -13.46 -11.38 -5.60
CA PHE A 28 -13.69 -12.83 -5.45
C PHE A 28 -14.56 -13.21 -4.23
N ALA A 29 -14.63 -12.39 -3.19
CA ALA A 29 -15.23 -12.74 -1.89
C ALA A 29 -16.50 -11.93 -1.54
N ASP A 30 -17.07 -11.18 -2.50
CA ASP A 30 -18.26 -10.33 -2.32
C ASP A 30 -18.14 -9.38 -1.11
N ALA A 31 -16.93 -8.86 -0.90
CA ALA A 31 -16.60 -7.98 0.22
C ALA A 31 -17.24 -6.58 0.08
N ASP A 32 -17.43 -5.89 1.21
CA ASP A 32 -17.96 -4.52 1.23
C ASP A 32 -17.07 -3.57 0.41
N ARG A 33 -17.60 -3.14 -0.74
CA ARG A 33 -16.87 -2.30 -1.69
C ARG A 33 -16.49 -0.93 -1.14
N SER A 34 -17.27 -0.38 -0.21
CA SER A 34 -17.00 0.93 0.41
C SER A 34 -15.82 0.81 1.37
N PHE A 35 -15.81 -0.25 2.17
CA PHE A 35 -14.68 -0.54 3.07
C PHE A 35 -13.41 -0.85 2.28
N VAL A 36 -13.50 -1.68 1.24
CA VAL A 36 -12.38 -2.01 0.36
C VAL A 36 -11.83 -0.75 -0.32
N ALA A 37 -12.69 0.12 -0.86
CA ALA A 37 -12.25 1.37 -1.48
C ALA A 37 -11.52 2.27 -0.46
N TYR A 38 -12.06 2.42 0.75
CA TYR A 38 -11.40 3.17 1.82
C TYR A 38 -10.03 2.60 2.18
N LEU A 39 -9.95 1.28 2.40
CA LEU A 39 -8.71 0.60 2.77
C LEU A 39 -7.67 0.67 1.66
N ALA A 40 -8.08 0.45 0.40
CA ALA A 40 -7.20 0.58 -0.75
C ALA A 40 -6.64 2.00 -0.86
N PHE A 41 -7.46 3.04 -0.68
CA PHE A 41 -7.00 4.43 -0.72
C PHE A 41 -5.99 4.75 0.39
N LEU A 42 -6.22 4.22 1.59
CA LEU A 42 -5.32 4.39 2.72
C LEU A 42 -3.95 3.72 2.46
N LEU A 43 -3.95 2.51 1.92
CA LEU A 43 -2.72 1.79 1.56
C LEU A 43 -1.95 2.46 0.41
N VAL A 44 -2.66 2.96 -0.61
CA VAL A 44 -2.04 3.77 -1.67
C VAL A 44 -1.43 5.05 -1.08
N GLY A 45 -2.14 5.75 -0.20
CA GLY A 45 -1.63 6.94 0.48
C GLY A 45 -0.34 6.66 1.26
N LEU A 46 -0.31 5.53 1.99
CA LEU A 46 0.90 5.10 2.72
C LEU A 46 2.07 4.81 1.77
N ALA A 47 1.82 4.11 0.67
CA ALA A 47 2.84 3.84 -0.36
C ALA A 47 3.38 5.14 -0.98
N VAL A 48 2.51 6.11 -1.25
CA VAL A 48 2.91 7.43 -1.78
C VAL A 48 3.80 8.16 -0.77
N VAL A 49 3.41 8.21 0.51
CA VAL A 49 4.24 8.85 1.55
C VAL A 49 5.59 8.15 1.67
N GLY A 50 5.62 6.82 1.72
CA GLY A 50 6.88 6.05 1.78
C GLY A 50 7.78 6.31 0.57
N TYR A 51 7.21 6.41 -0.63
CA TYR A 51 7.94 6.76 -1.85
C TYR A 51 8.47 8.20 -1.82
N LEU A 52 7.68 9.16 -1.32
CA LEU A 52 8.14 10.53 -1.15
C LEU A 52 9.30 10.60 -0.17
N LEU A 53 9.22 9.90 0.96
CA LEU A 53 10.32 9.83 1.92
C LEU A 53 11.59 9.23 1.29
N LEU A 54 11.48 8.18 0.50
CA LEU A 54 12.62 7.61 -0.25
C LEU A 54 13.25 8.58 -1.24
N ARG A 55 12.45 9.44 -1.86
CA ARG A 55 12.95 10.43 -2.83
C ARG A 55 13.65 11.61 -2.17
N HIS A 56 13.38 11.87 -0.90
CA HIS A 56 13.92 13.02 -0.14
C HIS A 56 14.84 12.60 1.02
N ALA A 57 15.11 11.30 1.18
CA ALA A 57 16.10 10.73 2.07
C ALA A 57 17.46 10.66 1.37
#